data_AF-A0A3S3NZM1-F1
#
_entry.id   AF-A0A3S3NZM1-F1
#
_cell.length_a   1.000
_cell.length_b   1.000
_cell.length_c   1.000
_cell.angle_alpha   90.00
_cell.angle_beta   90.00
_cell.angle_gamma   90.00
#
_symmetry.space_group_name_H-M   'P 1'
#
loop_
_entity.id
_entity.type
_entity.pdbx_description
1 polymer ?
#
loop_
_entity_poly.entity_id
_entity_poly.type
_entity_poly.pdbx_seq_one_letter_code
_entity_poly.pdbx_strand_id
1 'polypeptide(L)'
;VMEFTNPVLTIGDPELIKQISVKDFHIFTNRLHRLPGDPFFSRLLLFLQNDDWKRVRCILNPAFTSARMKRMYTLMSACADNTVEEFERLASESGEINLKKFSSAQSFDTIIRCTLGVETNAHKDPNNSLKVNIERFLDFSSWRFIAILLLPNKLQTLLGIQQTPEDVLSFFRNSMSFILNERKNKNVKGNDILQLLMDAELDSDAVTQQKELNKADEQYFEETPKNL
;
A
#
# COMPACT_ATOMS: atom_id res chain seq x y z
N VAL A 1 1.92 -2.55 -30.78
CA VAL A 1 0.52 -2.11 -30.55
C VAL A 1 0.56 -0.71 -29.96
N MET A 2 -0.43 0.15 -30.16
CA MET A 2 -0.50 1.43 -29.45
C MET A 2 -1.40 1.28 -28.23
N GLU A 3 -0.94 1.67 -27.04
CA GLU A 3 -1.78 1.85 -25.87
C GLU A 3 -2.08 3.34 -25.70
N PHE A 4 -3.31 3.71 -26.06
CA PHE A 4 -3.74 5.10 -26.23
C PHE A 4 -2.81 5.87 -27.18
N THR A 5 -1.95 6.73 -26.66
CA THR A 5 -1.01 7.54 -27.42
C THR A 5 0.43 7.03 -27.35
N ASN A 6 0.71 5.97 -26.59
CA ASN A 6 2.05 5.46 -26.36
C ASN A 6 2.31 4.17 -27.17
N PRO A 7 3.49 4.01 -27.79
CA PRO A 7 3.88 2.76 -28.41
C PRO A 7 4.10 1.68 -27.34
N VAL A 8 3.51 0.51 -27.56
CA VAL A 8 3.63 -0.65 -26.67
C VAL A 8 4.12 -1.87 -27.45
N LEU A 9 5.18 -2.48 -26.93
CA LEU A 9 5.71 -3.75 -27.39
C LEU A 9 5.21 -4.86 -26.46
N THR A 10 4.42 -5.79 -27.01
CA THR A 10 3.97 -6.98 -26.28
C THR A 10 4.93 -8.12 -26.55
N ILE A 11 5.43 -8.75 -25.49
CA ILE A 11 6.43 -9.81 -25.57
C ILE A 11 5.82 -11.08 -25.00
N GLY A 12 5.80 -12.15 -25.81
CA GLY A 12 5.30 -13.47 -25.40
C GLY A 12 6.39 -14.54 -25.25
N ASP A 13 7.65 -14.22 -25.62
CA ASP A 13 8.77 -15.15 -25.53
C ASP A 13 9.32 -15.20 -24.09
N PRO A 14 9.38 -16.38 -23.44
CA PRO A 14 9.87 -16.51 -22.07
C PRO A 14 11.32 -16.08 -21.85
N GLU A 15 12.21 -16.30 -22.80
CA GLU A 15 13.61 -15.90 -22.69
C GLU A 15 13.76 -14.38 -22.78
N LEU A 16 12.97 -13.73 -23.64
CA LEU A 16 12.90 -12.26 -23.67
C LEU A 16 12.28 -11.68 -22.40
N ILE A 17 11.22 -12.31 -21.87
CA ILE A 17 10.62 -11.90 -20.59
C ILE A 17 11.66 -11.99 -19.46
N LYS A 18 12.41 -13.08 -19.39
CA LYS A 18 13.49 -13.27 -18.41
C LYS A 18 14.62 -12.26 -18.59
N GLN A 19 14.99 -11.95 -19.85
CA GLN A 19 15.98 -10.94 -20.16
C GLN A 19 15.57 -9.58 -19.57
N ILE A 20 14.33 -9.14 -19.84
CA ILE A 20 13.84 -7.82 -19.42
C ILE A 20 13.56 -7.75 -17.91
N SER A 21 12.91 -8.77 -17.35
CA SER A 21 12.43 -8.74 -15.96
C SER A 21 13.49 -9.12 -14.91
N VAL A 22 14.58 -9.77 -15.32
CA VAL A 22 15.62 -10.26 -14.39
C VAL A 22 17.00 -9.70 -14.76
N LYS A 23 17.52 -10.01 -15.96
CA LYS A 23 18.90 -9.66 -16.33
C LYS A 23 19.07 -8.15 -16.52
N ASP A 24 18.14 -7.55 -17.27
CA ASP A 24 18.16 -6.13 -17.64
C ASP A 24 17.17 -5.30 -16.81
N PHE A 25 16.76 -5.79 -15.63
CA PHE A 25 15.79 -5.12 -14.76
C PHE A 25 16.18 -3.66 -14.41
N HIS A 26 17.49 -3.41 -14.29
CA HIS A 26 18.02 -2.07 -14.03
C HIS A 26 17.69 -1.05 -15.13
N ILE A 27 17.42 -1.51 -16.36
CA ILE A 27 16.94 -0.69 -17.48
C ILE A 27 15.41 -0.50 -17.39
N PHE A 28 14.69 -1.56 -16.99
CA PHE A 28 13.22 -1.61 -16.96
C PHE A 28 12.64 -1.55 -15.54
N THR A 29 13.12 -0.62 -14.71
CA THR A 29 12.74 -0.57 -13.29
C THR A 29 11.30 -0.09 -13.06
N ASN A 30 10.81 0.84 -13.91
CA ASN A 30 9.51 1.48 -13.73
C ASN A 30 8.39 0.70 -14.45
N ARG A 31 7.25 0.51 -13.77
CA ARG A 31 6.11 -0.25 -14.30
C ARG A 31 5.30 0.50 -15.35
N LEU A 32 5.14 1.81 -15.14
CA LEU A 32 4.34 2.67 -16.00
C LEU A 32 5.20 3.78 -16.57
N HIS A 33 5.02 4.02 -17.87
CA HIS A 33 5.70 5.10 -18.57
C HIS A 33 5.16 6.48 -18.16
N ARG A 34 3.86 6.57 -17.88
CA ARG A 34 3.19 7.80 -17.41
C ARG A 34 2.61 7.57 -16.02
N LEU A 35 3.02 8.39 -15.07
CA LEU A 35 2.40 8.42 -13.74
C LEU A 35 1.05 9.15 -13.80
N PRO A 36 0.06 8.75 -12.98
CA PRO A 36 -1.14 9.55 -12.78
C PRO A 36 -0.77 10.97 -12.30
N GLY A 37 -1.50 12.00 -12.76
CA GLY A 37 -1.36 13.37 -12.24
C GLY A 37 -1.89 13.54 -10.80
N ASP A 38 -2.52 12.50 -10.26
CA ASP A 38 -3.08 12.44 -8.92
C ASP A 38 -1.95 12.35 -7.85
N PRO A 39 -1.85 13.32 -6.92
CA PRO A 39 -0.78 13.37 -5.92
C PRO A 39 -0.78 12.22 -4.90
N PHE A 40 -1.92 11.55 -4.71
CA PHE A 40 -2.02 10.41 -3.79
C PHE A 40 -1.62 9.12 -4.50
N PHE A 41 -2.20 8.84 -5.67
CA PHE A 41 -1.89 7.65 -6.46
C PHE A 41 -0.40 7.57 -6.84
N SER A 42 0.22 8.71 -7.19
CA SER A 42 1.65 8.77 -7.52
C SER A 42 2.58 8.33 -6.38
N ARG A 43 2.09 8.28 -5.14
CA ARG A 43 2.86 7.83 -3.96
C ARG A 43 2.64 6.37 -3.59
N LEU A 44 1.70 5.66 -4.23
CA LEU A 44 1.51 4.24 -3.97
C LEU A 44 2.68 3.43 -4.54
N LEU A 45 3.06 2.35 -3.88
CA LEU A 45 4.18 1.49 -4.28
C LEU A 45 4.13 1.03 -5.75
N LEU A 46 2.93 0.88 -6.32
CA LEU A 46 2.76 0.49 -7.72
C LEU A 46 3.19 1.56 -8.74
N PHE A 47 3.20 2.84 -8.32
CA PHE A 47 3.48 4.00 -9.17
C PHE A 47 4.79 4.72 -8.81
N LEU A 48 5.38 4.44 -7.65
CA LEU A 48 6.71 4.98 -7.34
C LEU A 48 7.74 4.58 -8.41
N GLN A 49 8.70 5.46 -8.65
CA GLN A 49 9.74 5.25 -9.65
C GLN A 49 11.11 5.09 -9.00
N ASN A 50 11.98 4.33 -9.68
CA ASN A 50 13.41 4.23 -9.40
C ASN A 50 13.72 3.99 -7.91
N ASP A 51 14.49 4.88 -7.30
CA ASP A 51 15.00 4.70 -5.93
C ASP A 51 13.92 4.91 -4.86
N ASP A 52 12.88 5.71 -5.12
CA ASP A 52 11.74 5.81 -4.20
C ASP A 52 10.99 4.49 -4.12
N TRP A 53 10.77 3.84 -5.26
CA TRP A 53 10.19 2.50 -5.31
C TRP A 53 11.07 1.49 -4.58
N LYS A 54 12.38 1.48 -4.85
CA LYS A 54 13.33 0.58 -4.16
C LYS A 54 13.29 0.79 -2.65
N ARG A 55 13.29 2.06 -2.20
CA ARG A 55 13.27 2.43 -0.78
C ARG A 55 12.00 1.91 -0.09
N VAL A 56 10.82 2.24 -0.60
CA VAL A 56 9.55 1.81 0.01
C VAL A 56 9.39 0.29 -0.06
N ARG A 57 9.81 -0.35 -1.16
CA ARG A 57 9.82 -1.81 -1.27
C ARG A 57 10.74 -2.47 -0.25
N CYS A 58 11.92 -1.91 -0.02
CA CYS A 58 12.87 -2.43 0.97
C CYS A 58 12.28 -2.41 2.37
N ILE A 59 11.58 -1.33 2.74
CA ILE A 59 10.90 -1.19 4.03
C ILE A 59 9.76 -2.22 4.19
N LEU A 60 9.01 -2.51 3.12
CA LEU A 60 7.87 -3.41 3.16
C LEU A 60 8.24 -4.91 3.06
N ASN A 61 9.32 -5.26 2.37
CA ASN A 61 9.73 -6.65 2.14
C ASN A 61 9.81 -7.50 3.43
N PRO A 62 10.36 -7.02 4.56
CA PRO A 62 10.41 -7.77 5.82
C PRO A 62 9.05 -8.29 6.30
N ALA A 63 7.96 -7.59 6.00
CA ALA A 63 6.59 -7.99 6.36
C ALA A 63 6.14 -9.29 5.71
N PHE A 64 6.72 -9.65 4.56
CA PHE A 64 6.35 -10.82 3.77
C PHE A 64 7.31 -12.00 3.93
N THR A 65 8.20 -11.96 4.92
CA THR A 65 9.06 -13.12 5.27
C THR A 65 8.21 -14.25 5.85
N SER A 66 8.63 -15.51 5.66
CA SER A 66 7.92 -16.68 6.19
C SER A 66 7.68 -16.61 7.70
N ALA A 67 8.63 -16.06 8.46
CA ALA A 67 8.50 -15.86 9.90
C ALA A 67 7.40 -14.84 10.25
N ARG A 68 7.30 -13.73 9.52
CA ARG A 68 6.24 -12.72 9.72
C ARG A 68 4.88 -13.22 9.26
N MET A 69 4.82 -13.91 8.11
CA MET A 69 3.60 -14.57 7.63
C MET A 69 3.09 -15.59 8.65
N LYS A 70 3.97 -16.38 9.28
CA LYS A 70 3.59 -17.31 10.35
C LYS A 70 3.04 -16.61 11.60
N ARG A 71 3.51 -15.40 11.93
CA ARG A 71 2.94 -14.60 13.04
C ARG A 71 1.56 -14.06 12.72
N MET A 72 1.32 -13.67 11.47
CA MET A 72 0.01 -13.22 10.99
C MET A 72 -0.99 -14.36 10.79
N TYR A 73 -0.54 -15.62 10.77
CA TYR A 73 -1.39 -16.79 10.55
C TYR A 73 -2.60 -16.83 11.49
N THR A 74 -2.44 -16.48 12.77
CA THR A 74 -3.54 -16.47 13.74
C THR A 74 -4.62 -15.45 13.36
N LEU A 75 -4.23 -14.29 12.81
CA LEU A 75 -5.16 -13.27 12.31
C LEU A 75 -5.91 -13.78 11.08
N MET A 76 -5.20 -14.43 10.15
CA MET A 76 -5.79 -15.02 8.94
C MET A 76 -6.76 -16.16 9.28
N SER A 77 -6.39 -17.02 10.23
CA SER A 77 -7.23 -18.13 10.70
C SER A 77 -8.53 -17.61 11.29
N ALA A 78 -8.48 -16.58 12.15
CA ALA A 78 -9.67 -15.98 12.72
C ALA A 78 -10.62 -15.40 11.65
N CYS A 79 -10.07 -14.75 10.61
CA CYS A 79 -10.88 -14.31 9.47
C CYS A 79 -11.51 -15.49 8.69
N ALA A 80 -10.76 -16.57 8.51
CA ALA A 80 -11.26 -17.78 7.86
C ALA A 80 -12.40 -18.43 8.66
N ASP A 81 -12.27 -18.53 9.98
CA ASP A 81 -13.31 -19.09 10.85
C ASP A 81 -14.61 -18.27 10.74
N ASN A 82 -14.53 -16.93 10.79
CA ASN A 82 -15.68 -16.04 10.58
C ASN A 82 -16.32 -16.21 9.20
N THR A 83 -15.50 -16.49 8.18
CA THR A 83 -15.98 -16.70 6.80
C THR A 83 -16.70 -18.03 6.67
N VAL A 84 -16.20 -19.09 7.31
CA VAL A 84 -16.87 -20.40 7.32
C VAL A 84 -18.22 -20.30 8.02
N GLU A 85 -18.28 -19.64 9.18
CA GLU A 85 -19.55 -19.40 9.90
C GLU A 85 -20.59 -18.71 9.00
N GLU A 86 -20.18 -17.65 8.28
CA GLU A 86 -21.09 -16.95 7.37
C GLU A 86 -21.47 -17.81 6.15
N PHE A 87 -20.55 -18.62 5.64
CA PHE A 87 -20.83 -19.54 4.53
C PHE A 87 -21.90 -20.57 4.91
N GLU A 88 -21.77 -21.18 6.09
CA GLU A 88 -22.74 -22.15 6.61
C GLU A 88 -24.11 -21.50 6.82
N ARG A 89 -24.14 -20.28 7.37
CA ARG A 89 -25.37 -19.51 7.53
C ARG A 89 -26.08 -19.28 6.19
N LEU A 90 -25.37 -18.75 5.19
CA LEU A 90 -25.93 -18.47 3.86
C LEU A 90 -26.37 -19.75 3.14
N ALA A 91 -25.61 -20.82 3.26
CA ALA A 91 -25.96 -22.12 2.68
C ALA A 91 -27.26 -22.69 3.29
N SER A 92 -27.52 -22.43 4.58
CA SER A 92 -28.74 -22.86 5.25
C SER A 92 -29.99 -22.03 4.90
N GLU A 93 -29.83 -20.76 4.51
CA GLU A 93 -30.94 -19.83 4.26
C GLU A 93 -31.40 -19.81 2.80
N SER A 94 -30.49 -19.52 1.86
CA SER A 94 -30.83 -19.29 0.45
C SER A 94 -30.28 -20.37 -0.49
N GLY A 95 -29.16 -21.01 -0.12
CA GLY A 95 -28.39 -21.91 -0.99
C GLY A 95 -27.67 -21.22 -2.16
N GLU A 96 -27.96 -19.94 -2.44
CA GLU A 96 -27.33 -19.15 -3.48
C GLU A 96 -26.37 -18.10 -2.90
N ILE A 97 -25.11 -18.18 -3.31
CA ILE A 97 -24.04 -17.30 -2.81
C ILE A 97 -23.37 -16.59 -3.99
N ASN A 98 -23.32 -15.25 -3.92
CA ASN A 98 -22.49 -14.47 -4.84
C ASN A 98 -21.01 -14.60 -4.46
N LEU A 99 -20.30 -15.54 -5.10
CA LEU A 99 -18.90 -15.84 -4.80
C LEU A 99 -17.96 -14.64 -4.91
N LYS A 100 -18.22 -13.70 -5.83
CA LYS A 100 -17.40 -12.49 -5.97
C LYS A 100 -17.52 -11.62 -4.73
N LYS A 101 -18.74 -11.27 -4.31
CA LYS A 101 -18.97 -10.46 -3.10
C LYS A 101 -18.46 -11.16 -1.85
N PHE A 102 -18.70 -12.46 -1.75
CA PHE A 102 -18.27 -13.28 -0.63
C PHE A 102 -16.74 -13.32 -0.49
N SER A 103 -16.04 -13.69 -1.57
CA SER A 103 -14.57 -13.79 -1.56
C SER A 103 -13.89 -12.42 -1.38
N SER A 104 -14.48 -11.35 -1.92
CA SER A 104 -13.98 -9.99 -1.73
C SER A 104 -14.11 -9.53 -0.27
N ALA A 105 -15.20 -9.86 0.43
CA ALA A 105 -15.36 -9.54 1.85
C ALA A 105 -14.33 -10.27 2.72
N GLN A 106 -14.08 -11.56 2.46
CA GLN A 106 -13.05 -12.32 3.18
C GLN A 106 -11.64 -11.76 2.92
N SER A 107 -11.32 -11.46 1.65
CA SER A 107 -10.02 -10.88 1.30
C SER A 107 -9.81 -9.53 1.99
N PHE A 108 -10.87 -8.71 2.04
CA PHE A 108 -10.85 -7.42 2.72
C PHE A 108 -10.58 -7.57 4.22
N ASP A 109 -11.37 -8.42 4.92
CA ASP A 109 -11.18 -8.65 6.37
C ASP A 109 -9.78 -9.16 6.67
N THR A 110 -9.28 -10.11 5.87
CA THR A 110 -7.94 -10.66 6.03
C THR A 110 -6.87 -9.59 5.86
N ILE A 111 -6.96 -8.76 4.81
CA ILE A 111 -6.01 -7.68 4.56
C ILE A 111 -6.06 -6.65 5.69
N ILE A 112 -7.23 -6.14 6.07
CA ILE A 112 -7.36 -5.11 7.10
C ILE A 112 -6.88 -5.62 8.47
N ARG A 113 -7.19 -6.87 8.81
CA ARG A 113 -6.74 -7.47 10.08
C ARG A 113 -5.22 -7.69 10.09
N CYS A 114 -4.63 -8.18 8.99
CA CYS A 114 -3.19 -8.42 8.92
C CYS A 114 -2.36 -7.14 8.72
N THR A 115 -2.94 -6.09 8.13
CA THR A 115 -2.23 -4.84 7.87
C THR A 115 -2.37 -3.85 9.01
N LEU A 116 -3.58 -3.66 9.53
CA LEU A 116 -3.91 -2.62 10.51
C LEU A 116 -4.28 -3.17 11.89
N GLY A 117 -4.41 -4.49 12.04
CA GLY A 117 -4.85 -5.11 13.30
C GLY A 117 -6.30 -4.76 13.67
N VAL A 118 -7.12 -4.35 12.69
CA VAL A 118 -8.51 -3.91 12.90
C VAL A 118 -9.46 -5.03 12.49
N GLU A 119 -10.50 -5.25 13.28
CA GLU A 119 -11.59 -6.16 12.94
C GLU A 119 -12.72 -5.38 12.27
N THR A 120 -13.08 -5.77 11.04
CA THR A 120 -14.14 -5.12 10.25
C THR A 120 -15.40 -5.95 10.15
N ASN A 121 -15.29 -7.29 10.17
CA ASN A 121 -16.40 -8.22 9.98
C ASN A 121 -17.22 -7.89 8.73
N ALA A 122 -16.57 -7.67 7.59
CA ALA A 122 -17.16 -7.20 6.34
C ALA A 122 -18.24 -8.12 5.74
N HIS A 123 -18.30 -9.36 6.22
CA HIS A 123 -19.37 -10.31 5.96
C HIS A 123 -20.67 -9.95 6.71
N LYS A 124 -20.57 -9.63 8.00
CA LYS A 124 -21.72 -9.35 8.88
C LYS A 124 -22.19 -7.89 8.76
N ASP A 125 -21.27 -6.96 8.49
CA ASP A 125 -21.58 -5.56 8.25
C ASP A 125 -21.22 -5.13 6.81
N PRO A 126 -22.15 -5.27 5.86
CA PRO A 126 -21.92 -4.87 4.48
C PRO A 126 -21.78 -3.36 4.30
N ASN A 127 -22.23 -2.54 5.26
CA ASN A 127 -22.17 -1.08 5.22
C ASN A 127 -20.99 -0.53 6.04
N ASN A 128 -20.04 -1.39 6.42
CA ASN A 128 -18.84 -0.99 7.12
C ASN A 128 -18.15 0.18 6.38
N SER A 129 -17.95 1.30 7.06
CA SER A 129 -17.42 2.52 6.46
C SER A 129 -16.06 2.33 5.79
N LEU A 130 -15.19 1.44 6.31
CA LEU A 130 -13.91 1.13 5.66
C LEU A 130 -14.11 0.42 4.33
N LYS A 131 -15.05 -0.54 4.29
CA LYS A 131 -15.36 -1.30 3.07
C LYS A 131 -15.93 -0.39 1.99
N VAL A 132 -16.93 0.43 2.34
CA VAL A 132 -17.56 1.37 1.40
C VAL A 132 -16.53 2.36 0.83
N ASN A 133 -15.64 2.91 1.66
CA ASN A 133 -14.62 3.84 1.19
C ASN A 133 -13.54 3.13 0.33
N ILE A 134 -13.19 1.87 0.62
CA ILE A 134 -12.28 1.09 -0.23
C ILE A 134 -12.93 0.75 -1.58
N GLU A 135 -14.20 0.37 -1.61
CA GLU A 135 -14.93 0.12 -2.86
C GLU A 135 -14.98 1.39 -3.73
N ARG A 136 -15.22 2.56 -3.13
CA ARG A 136 -15.15 3.85 -3.83
C ARG A 136 -13.74 4.21 -4.29
N PHE A 137 -12.71 3.84 -3.54
CA PHE A 137 -11.31 4.05 -3.92
C PHE A 137 -10.90 3.18 -5.11
N LEU A 138 -11.41 1.95 -5.18
CA LEU A 138 -11.14 0.98 -6.26
C LEU A 138 -12.10 1.10 -7.45
N ASP A 139 -13.03 2.07 -7.43
CA ASP A 139 -13.97 2.30 -8.52
C ASP A 139 -13.30 3.06 -9.69
N PHE A 140 -12.80 2.29 -10.65
CA PHE A 140 -12.22 2.81 -11.90
C PHE A 140 -13.25 3.03 -13.01
N SER A 141 -14.56 2.91 -12.72
CA SER A 141 -15.61 3.10 -13.73
C SER A 141 -15.96 4.57 -14.01
N SER A 142 -15.45 5.49 -13.18
CA SER A 142 -15.75 6.91 -13.29
C SER A 142 -15.14 7.55 -14.54
N TRP A 143 -15.79 8.60 -15.06
CA TRP A 143 -15.26 9.41 -16.18
C TRP A 143 -13.86 9.98 -15.88
N ARG A 144 -13.53 10.16 -14.59
CA ARG A 144 -12.22 10.64 -14.15
C ARG A 144 -11.12 9.66 -14.55
N PHE A 145 -11.36 8.35 -14.48
CA PHE A 145 -10.37 7.34 -14.87
C PHE A 145 -10.01 7.47 -16.35
N ILE A 146 -11.03 7.60 -17.20
CA ILE A 146 -10.85 7.87 -18.64
C ILE A 146 -10.09 9.18 -18.85
N ALA A 147 -10.41 10.24 -18.09
CA ALA A 147 -9.72 11.52 -18.19
C ALA A 147 -8.23 11.41 -17.83
N ILE A 148 -7.84 10.61 -16.82
CA ILE A 148 -6.43 10.40 -16.48
C ILE A 148 -5.68 9.59 -17.54
N LEU A 149 -6.34 8.62 -18.17
CA LEU A 149 -5.71 7.84 -19.24
C LEU A 149 -5.43 8.67 -20.49
N LEU A 150 -6.37 9.55 -20.86
CA LEU A 150 -6.29 10.31 -22.12
C LEU A 150 -5.57 11.65 -21.98
N LEU A 151 -5.77 12.39 -20.88
CA LEU A 151 -5.21 13.73 -20.73
C LEU A 151 -3.72 13.68 -20.34
N PRO A 152 -2.88 14.60 -20.84
CA PRO A 152 -1.54 14.82 -20.34
C PRO A 152 -1.53 15.24 -18.86
N ASN A 153 -0.51 14.82 -18.10
CA ASN A 153 -0.38 15.12 -16.66
C ASN A 153 -0.49 16.61 -16.34
N LYS A 154 0.10 17.49 -17.16
CA LYS A 154 0.01 18.94 -16.98
C LYS A 154 -1.44 19.44 -16.98
N LEU A 155 -2.28 18.89 -17.86
CA LEU A 155 -3.70 19.24 -17.93
C LEU A 155 -4.49 18.64 -16.77
N GLN A 156 -4.17 17.42 -16.35
CA GLN A 156 -4.78 16.81 -15.17
C GLN A 156 -4.53 17.64 -13.90
N THR A 157 -3.28 18.07 -13.69
CA THR A 157 -2.89 18.91 -12.56
C THR A 157 -3.53 20.30 -12.65
N LEU A 158 -3.60 20.90 -13.84
CA LEU A 158 -4.23 22.21 -14.06
C LEU A 158 -5.74 22.18 -13.77
N LEU A 159 -6.43 21.11 -14.20
CA LEU A 159 -7.87 20.94 -14.00
C LEU A 159 -8.23 20.33 -12.64
N GLY A 160 -7.24 20.01 -11.80
CA GLY A 160 -7.46 19.39 -10.49
C GLY A 160 -8.15 18.02 -10.58
N ILE A 161 -7.93 17.26 -11.65
CA ILE A 161 -8.55 15.93 -11.82
C ILE A 161 -7.85 14.95 -10.87
N GLN A 162 -8.58 14.53 -9.84
CA GLN A 162 -8.18 13.50 -8.88
C GLN A 162 -9.05 12.27 -9.07
N GLN A 163 -8.47 11.06 -9.03
CA GLN A 163 -9.27 9.83 -9.12
C GLN A 163 -10.08 9.64 -7.86
N THR A 164 -9.41 9.76 -6.71
CA THR A 164 -10.03 9.53 -5.43
C THR A 164 -10.73 10.79 -4.97
N PRO A 165 -12.01 10.72 -4.58
CA PRO A 165 -12.69 11.82 -3.93
C PRO A 165 -12.00 12.25 -2.62
N GLU A 166 -11.93 13.54 -2.33
CA GLU A 166 -11.23 14.05 -1.13
C GLU A 166 -11.87 13.58 0.18
N ASP A 167 -13.18 13.31 0.20
CA ASP A 167 -13.86 12.75 1.37
C ASP A 167 -13.37 11.32 1.68
N VAL A 168 -13.10 10.52 0.66
CA VAL A 168 -12.51 9.17 0.79
C VAL A 168 -11.07 9.27 1.29
N LEU A 169 -10.27 10.20 0.75
CA LEU A 169 -8.89 10.42 1.22
C LEU A 169 -8.85 10.91 2.67
N SER A 170 -9.73 11.84 3.03
CA SER A 170 -9.85 12.38 4.38
C SER A 170 -10.25 11.28 5.37
N PHE A 171 -11.18 10.41 4.98
CA PHE A 171 -11.54 9.24 5.78
C PHE A 171 -10.33 8.36 6.08
N PHE A 172 -9.55 7.95 5.06
CA PHE A 172 -8.36 7.12 5.29
C PHE A 172 -7.29 7.82 6.13
N ARG A 173 -7.02 9.10 5.89
CA ARG A 173 -6.07 9.89 6.71
C ARG A 173 -6.50 9.92 8.17
N ASN A 174 -7.77 10.18 8.44
CA ASN A 174 -8.32 10.23 9.79
C ASN A 174 -8.30 8.86 10.46
N SER A 175 -8.72 7.79 9.77
CA SER A 175 -8.68 6.42 10.29
C SER A 175 -7.26 5.98 10.61
N MET A 176 -6.31 6.24 9.70
CA MET A 176 -4.91 5.89 9.92
C MET A 176 -4.31 6.65 11.10
N SER A 177 -4.60 7.95 11.21
CA SER A 177 -4.12 8.78 12.32
C SER A 177 -4.69 8.31 13.66
N PHE A 178 -5.98 7.96 13.69
CA PHE A 178 -6.63 7.38 14.87
C PHE A 178 -5.96 6.08 15.30
N ILE A 179 -5.75 5.13 14.38
CA ILE A 179 -5.12 3.84 14.67
C ILE A 179 -3.69 4.01 15.18
N LEU A 180 -2.91 4.91 14.56
CA LEU A 180 -1.54 5.20 14.99
C LEU A 180 -1.50 5.81 16.40
N ASN A 181 -2.37 6.79 16.68
CA ASN A 181 -2.42 7.45 17.97
C ASN A 181 -2.86 6.48 19.08
N GLU A 182 -3.89 5.67 18.83
CA GLU A 182 -4.33 4.64 19.76
C GLU A 182 -3.22 3.65 20.11
N ARG A 183 -2.42 3.23 19.13
CA ARG A 183 -1.27 2.32 19.37
C ARG A 183 -0.17 2.98 20.17
N LYS A 184 0.21 4.21 19.81
CA LYS A 184 1.24 4.98 20.54
C LYS A 184 0.83 5.19 22.00
N ASN A 185 -0.45 5.48 22.25
CA ASN A 185 -0.97 5.74 23.60
C ASN A 185 -1.08 4.46 24.45
N LYS A 186 -1.52 3.35 23.86
CA LYS A 186 -1.73 2.08 24.59
C LYS A 186 -0.45 1.25 24.74
N ASN A 187 0.62 1.58 24.02
CA ASN A 187 1.88 0.85 23.99
C ASN A 187 1.72 -0.65 23.67
N VAL A 188 0.72 -0.99 22.86
CA VAL A 188 0.43 -2.37 22.43
C VAL A 188 1.11 -2.63 21.11
N LYS A 189 1.96 -3.66 21.07
CA LYS A 189 2.62 -4.12 19.83
C LYS A 189 1.74 -5.11 19.08
N GLY A 190 1.40 -4.78 17.84
CA GLY A 190 0.64 -5.65 16.95
C GLY A 190 1.53 -6.72 16.26
N ASN A 191 0.92 -7.83 15.85
CA ASN A 191 1.56 -8.83 14.98
C ASN A 191 1.25 -8.58 13.49
N ASP A 192 1.03 -7.33 13.12
CA ASP A 192 0.57 -6.87 11.80
C ASP A 192 1.64 -6.03 11.07
N ILE A 193 1.35 -5.67 9.82
CA ILE A 193 2.25 -4.87 8.97
C ILE A 193 2.41 -3.44 9.51
N LEU A 194 1.38 -2.86 10.13
CA LEU A 194 1.49 -1.51 10.68
C LEU A 194 2.56 -1.43 11.79
N GLN A 195 2.64 -2.44 12.66
CA GLN A 195 3.70 -2.48 13.68
C GLN A 195 5.09 -2.50 13.04
N LEU A 196 5.26 -3.27 11.96
CA LEU A 196 6.52 -3.32 11.22
C LEU A 196 6.90 -1.97 10.62
N LEU A 197 5.93 -1.24 10.08
CA LEU A 197 6.16 0.09 9.54
C LEU A 197 6.56 1.09 10.63
N MET A 198 5.91 1.02 11.79
CA MET A 198 6.27 1.86 12.95
C MET A 198 7.68 1.54 13.46
N ASP A 199 8.05 0.25 13.55
CA ASP A 199 9.40 -0.16 13.96
C ASP A 199 10.46 0.33 12.96
N ALA A 200 10.18 0.26 11.65
CA ALA A 200 11.09 0.72 10.60
C ALA A 200 11.26 2.26 10.56
N GLU A 201 10.21 3.01 10.90
CA GLU A 201 10.27 4.47 11.05
C GLU A 201 11.25 4.85 12.18
N LEU A 202 11.13 4.21 13.35
CA LEU A 202 12.02 4.43 14.49
C LEU A 202 13.49 4.11 14.16
N ASP A 203 13.75 3.01 13.46
CA ASP A 203 15.11 2.66 13.02
C ASP A 203 15.66 3.69 12.03
N SER A 204 14.83 4.22 11.12
CA SER A 204 15.24 5.24 10.16
C SER A 204 15.52 6.59 10.82
N ASP A 205 14.74 6.96 11.84
CA ASP A 205 14.95 8.17 12.64
C ASP A 205 16.23 8.05 13.47
N ALA A 206 16.48 6.89 14.08
CA ALA A 206 17.71 6.62 14.81
C ALA A 206 18.96 6.69 13.92
N VAL A 207 18.89 6.14 12.70
CA VAL A 207 19.99 6.25 11.71
C VAL A 207 20.19 7.70 11.24
N THR A 208 19.11 8.48 11.11
CA THR A 208 19.19 9.90 10.72
C THR A 208 19.81 10.73 11.84
N GLN A 209 19.36 10.54 13.08
CA GLN A 209 19.94 11.20 14.26
C GLN A 209 21.42 10.86 14.45
N GLN A 210 21.81 9.59 14.26
CA GLN A 210 23.23 9.19 14.33
C GLN A 210 24.08 9.87 13.24
N LYS A 211 23.55 10.05 12.03
CA LYS A 211 24.25 10.78 10.95
C LYS A 211 24.39 12.27 11.26
N GLU A 212 23.40 12.88 11.90
CA GLU A 212 23.49 14.28 12.32
C GLU A 212 24.44 14.47 13.50
N LEU A 213 24.45 13.55 14.47
CA LEU A 213 25.43 13.51 15.56
C LEU A 213 26.86 13.38 15.02
N ASN A 214 27.09 12.43 14.10
CA ASN A 214 28.41 12.25 13.51
C ASN A 214 28.88 13.48 12.72
N LYS A 215 27.97 14.20 12.03
CA LYS A 215 28.29 15.46 11.35
C LYS A 215 28.58 16.61 12.32
N ALA A 216 27.85 16.67 13.44
CA ALA A 216 28.10 17.66 14.49
C ALA A 216 29.46 17.42 15.17
N ASP A 217 29.82 16.15 15.39
CA ASP A 217 31.15 15.77 15.89
C ASP A 217 32.26 16.14 14.89
N GLU A 218 32.09 15.83 13.60
CA GLU A 218 33.03 16.23 12.54
C GLU A 218 33.23 17.75 12.48
N GLN A 219 32.14 18.53 12.55
CA GLN A 219 32.20 20.00 12.56
C GLN A 219 32.90 20.54 13.82
N TYR A 220 32.68 19.93 14.99
CA TYR A 220 33.35 20.28 16.23
C TYR A 220 34.87 20.08 16.14
N PHE A 221 35.33 18.99 15.51
CA PHE A 221 36.76 18.73 15.30
C PHE A 221 37.41 19.64 14.24
N GLU A 222 36.63 20.18 13.30
CA GLU A 222 37.11 21.17 12.32
C GLU A 222 37.22 22.59 12.91
N GLU A 223 36.33 22.96 13.83
CA GLU A 223 36.30 24.29 14.46
C GLU A 223 37.23 24.41 15.70
N THR A 224 37.81 23.31 16.18
CA THR A 224 38.75 23.35 17.30
C THR A 224 40.10 23.94 16.84
N PRO A 225 40.54 25.09 17.38
CA PRO A 225 41.78 25.72 16.94
C PRO A 225 42.97 24.79 17.26
N LYS A 226 43.73 24.45 16.21
CA LYS A 226 44.99 23.71 16.31
C LYS A 226 46.07 24.60 16.95
N ASN A 227 45.99 24.78 18.27
CA ASN A 227 47.05 25.42 19.04
C ASN A 227 47.97 24.31 19.58
N LEU A 228 49.09 24.12 18.87
CA LEU A 228 50.36 23.62 19.40
C LEU A 228 51.44 24.65 19.06
#